data_AF-A0A4S8Q0R5-F1
#
_entry.id   AF-A0A4S8Q0R5-F1
#
_cell.length_a   1.000
_cell.length_b   1.000
_cell.length_c   1.000
_cell.angle_alpha   90.00
_cell.angle_beta   90.00
_cell.angle_gamma   90.00
#
_symmetry.space_group_name_H-M   'P 1'
#
loop_
_entity.id
_entity.type
_entity.pdbx_description
1 polymer ?
#
loop_
_entity_poly.entity_id
_entity_poly.type
_entity_poly.pdbx_seq_one_letter_code
_entity_poly.pdbx_strand_id
1 'polypeptide(L)'
;MQLNSDYTTEADPASRDQVCDLITSLALAPGEKTIAILSHAPQVYMQTMITPEETFALEFRDASDGRHFSVETGSRYVVSEAFLSYFDGTNNWKTRVEWKGEQVSGDRRAQPGNGPDSPLIRDLPDRDGLSMMAFTDASDLSCQAYAAELARFEAQERERLSLTVIDTAASPELCAEWGVDGSRLPIQIIFKDGVLQRVLRGVRSARALTHQLDSAMGNHH
;
A
#
# COMPACT_ATOMS: atom_id res chain seq x y z
N MET A 1 10.33 18.01 -4.29
CA MET A 1 10.31 16.80 -3.45
C MET A 1 11.53 16.90 -2.55
N GLN A 2 11.34 16.79 -1.24
CA GLN A 2 12.39 16.97 -0.23
C GLN A 2 12.83 15.60 0.28
N LEU A 3 14.14 15.38 0.35
CA LEU A 3 14.75 14.19 0.95
C LEU A 3 15.35 14.58 2.31
N ASN A 4 14.96 13.86 3.35
CA ASN A 4 15.49 14.02 4.70
C ASN A 4 16.02 12.69 5.24
N SER A 5 16.96 12.76 6.16
CA SER A 5 17.48 11.63 6.90
C SER A 5 17.77 12.04 8.34
N ASP A 6 17.37 11.21 9.30
CA ASP A 6 17.50 11.48 10.74
C ASP A 6 17.11 12.93 11.12
N TYR A 7 15.99 13.40 10.58
CA TYR A 7 15.42 14.74 10.77
C TYR A 7 16.26 15.91 10.23
N THR A 8 17.28 15.62 9.41
CA THR A 8 18.09 16.61 8.69
C THR A 8 17.75 16.59 7.21
N THR A 9 17.72 17.76 6.56
CA THR A 9 17.50 17.85 5.11
C THR A 9 18.77 17.47 4.35
N GLU A 10 18.63 16.48 3.47
CA GLU A 10 19.70 15.97 2.61
C GLU A 10 19.70 16.66 1.25
N ALA A 11 18.50 16.86 0.67
CA ALA A 11 18.33 17.51 -0.61
C ALA A 11 16.95 18.14 -0.77
N ASP A 12 16.92 19.34 -1.36
CA ASP A 12 15.70 20.03 -1.78
C ASP A 12 16.00 20.97 -2.98
N PRO A 13 15.64 20.59 -4.22
CA PRO A 13 14.97 19.35 -4.61
C PRO A 13 15.90 18.13 -4.57
N ALA A 14 15.34 16.96 -4.26
CA ALA A 14 16.04 15.69 -4.35
C ALA A 14 16.17 15.20 -5.81
N SER A 15 17.29 14.56 -6.14
CA SER A 15 17.51 13.81 -7.38
C SER A 15 17.27 12.30 -7.17
N ARG A 16 17.07 11.57 -8.28
CA ARG A 16 16.92 10.11 -8.24
C ARG A 16 18.14 9.43 -7.62
N ASP A 17 19.34 9.86 -8.00
CA ASP A 17 20.60 9.29 -7.50
C ASP A 17 20.75 9.52 -6.00
N GLN A 18 20.40 10.72 -5.50
CA GLN A 18 20.42 11.01 -4.06
C GLN A 18 19.46 10.12 -3.27
N VAL A 19 18.27 9.83 -3.81
CA VAL A 19 17.32 8.88 -3.19
C VAL A 19 17.93 7.48 -3.17
N CYS A 20 18.49 7.01 -4.28
CA CYS A 20 19.10 5.69 -4.39
C CYS A 20 20.29 5.52 -3.42
N ASP A 21 21.19 6.51 -3.40
CA ASP A 21 22.39 6.52 -2.57
C ASP A 21 22.01 6.48 -1.09
N LEU A 22 21.07 7.32 -0.66
CA LEU A 22 20.63 7.36 0.74
C LEU A 22 20.08 6.01 1.18
N ILE A 23 19.13 5.44 0.44
CA ILE A 23 18.53 4.13 0.79
C ILE A 23 19.58 3.01 0.80
N THR A 24 20.55 3.07 -0.12
CA THR A 24 21.64 2.10 -0.18
C THR A 24 22.54 2.18 1.06
N SER A 25 22.79 3.40 1.56
CA SER A 25 23.65 3.67 2.72
C SER A 25 23.00 3.48 4.10
N LEU A 26 21.71 3.14 4.19
CA LEU A 26 21.08 2.99 5.50
C LEU A 26 21.70 1.83 6.29
N ALA A 27 22.26 2.17 7.46
CA ALA A 27 22.89 1.30 8.44
C ALA A 27 23.88 0.25 7.88
N LEU A 28 24.73 0.63 6.92
CA LEU A 28 25.88 -0.20 6.50
C LEU A 28 27.03 -0.16 7.51
N ALA A 29 27.14 0.91 8.31
CA ALA A 29 28.17 1.07 9.34
C ALA A 29 27.66 1.73 10.62
N PRO A 30 28.34 1.53 11.77
CA PRO A 30 28.02 2.22 13.01
C PRO A 30 28.04 3.75 12.84
N GLY A 31 26.96 4.42 13.26
CA GLY A 31 26.81 5.87 13.13
C GLY A 31 26.26 6.34 11.79
N GLU A 32 25.95 5.43 10.87
CA GLU A 32 25.20 5.77 9.66
C GLU A 32 23.72 5.99 9.95
N LYS A 33 23.08 6.62 8.97
CA LYS A 33 21.68 7.00 9.01
C LYS A 33 20.77 5.78 9.10
N THR A 34 19.71 5.91 9.89
CA THR A 34 18.73 4.83 10.07
C THR A 34 17.37 5.17 9.50
N ILE A 35 17.10 6.44 9.21
CA ILE A 35 15.83 6.92 8.69
C ILE A 35 16.04 7.61 7.33
N ALA A 36 15.14 7.36 6.38
CA ALA A 36 15.01 8.16 5.16
C ALA A 36 13.55 8.58 4.96
N ILE A 37 13.33 9.84 4.60
CA ILE A 37 11.99 10.42 4.38
C ILE A 37 11.99 11.17 3.05
N LEU A 38 11.10 10.78 2.15
CA LEU A 38 10.87 11.44 0.87
C LEU A 38 9.48 12.09 0.89
N SER A 39 9.45 13.43 0.88
CA SER A 39 8.22 14.21 1.09
C SER A 39 7.83 15.05 -0.13
N HIS A 40 6.54 15.08 -0.44
CA HIS A 40 5.95 16.01 -1.42
C HIS A 40 5.36 17.25 -0.74
N ALA A 41 4.76 17.06 0.43
CA ALA A 41 4.11 18.10 1.21
C ALA A 41 4.06 17.68 2.69
N PRO A 42 3.69 18.58 3.62
CA PRO A 42 3.40 18.19 4.99
C PRO A 42 2.38 17.05 5.01
N GLN A 43 2.67 16.00 5.78
CA GLN A 43 1.83 14.79 5.89
C GLN A 43 1.67 13.98 4.58
N VAL A 44 2.44 14.26 3.54
CA VAL A 44 2.45 13.50 2.28
C VAL A 44 3.87 13.02 2.00
N TYR A 45 4.19 11.82 2.49
CA TYR A 45 5.55 11.29 2.46
C TYR A 45 5.59 9.76 2.39
N MET A 46 6.70 9.26 1.85
CA MET A 46 7.16 7.88 2.05
C MET A 46 8.37 7.93 2.97
N GLN A 47 8.42 7.08 3.99
CA GLN A 47 9.57 6.97 4.87
C GLN A 47 9.96 5.53 5.11
N THR A 48 11.21 5.32 5.51
CA THR A 48 11.65 4.05 6.04
C THR A 48 12.59 4.24 7.23
N MET A 49 12.52 3.30 8.17
CA MET A 49 13.47 3.14 9.25
C MET A 49 14.01 1.73 9.23
N ILE A 50 15.33 1.55 9.38
CA ILE A 50 15.93 0.24 9.60
C ILE A 50 16.03 -0.06 11.10
N THR A 51 15.56 -1.23 11.51
CA THR A 51 15.64 -1.72 12.89
C THR A 51 17.00 -2.38 13.16
N PRO A 52 17.37 -2.59 14.44
CA PRO A 52 18.59 -3.32 14.80
C PRO A 52 18.65 -4.75 14.24
N GLU A 53 17.49 -5.36 13.94
CA GLU A 53 17.35 -6.68 13.32
C GLU A 53 17.45 -6.65 11.78
N GLU A 54 17.98 -5.55 11.20
CA GLU A 54 18.13 -5.34 9.76
C GLU A 54 16.80 -5.43 8.97
N THR A 55 15.69 -5.12 9.65
CA THR A 55 14.37 -5.06 9.02
C THR A 55 14.00 -3.62 8.74
N PHE A 56 13.42 -3.35 7.58
CA PHE A 56 12.92 -2.03 7.23
C PHE A 56 11.44 -1.94 7.60
N ALA A 57 11.08 -0.95 8.42
CA ALA A 57 9.72 -0.44 8.51
C ALA A 57 9.56 0.58 7.38
N LEU A 58 8.77 0.26 6.36
CA LEU A 58 8.43 1.15 5.26
C LEU A 58 7.02 1.71 5.52
N GLU A 59 6.89 3.02 5.43
CA GLU A 59 5.65 3.72 5.72
C GLU A 59 5.30 4.71 4.62
N PHE A 60 4.01 4.89 4.39
CA PHE A 60 3.45 5.91 3.49
C PHE A 60 2.34 6.66 4.21
N ARG A 61 2.30 7.99 4.02
CA ARG A 61 1.25 8.85 4.56
C ARG A 61 0.65 9.71 3.45
N ASP A 62 -0.68 9.73 3.40
CA ASP A 62 -1.48 10.53 2.45
C ASP A 62 -2.32 11.58 3.19
N ALA A 63 -1.71 12.73 3.46
CA ALA A 63 -2.32 13.97 3.95
C ALA A 63 -2.99 13.93 5.34
N SER A 64 -3.25 12.76 5.93
CA SER A 64 -3.96 12.62 7.20
C SER A 64 -3.52 11.39 7.99
N ASP A 65 -3.74 11.40 9.30
CA ASP A 65 -3.45 10.30 10.22
C ASP A 65 -4.21 9.02 9.86
N GLY A 66 -5.45 9.16 9.36
CA GLY A 66 -6.27 8.02 8.92
C GLY A 66 -5.82 7.38 7.60
N ARG A 67 -4.76 7.92 6.97
CA ARG A 67 -4.18 7.39 5.73
C ARG A 67 -2.68 7.21 5.89
N HIS A 68 -2.33 6.50 6.96
CA HIS A 68 -0.98 6.06 7.25
C HIS A 68 -0.92 4.55 7.07
N PHE A 69 0.03 4.10 6.29
CA PHE A 69 0.20 2.71 5.89
C PHE A 69 1.61 2.27 6.21
N SER A 70 1.77 1.05 6.69
CA SER A 70 3.06 0.48 7.02
C SER A 70 3.21 -0.96 6.55
N VAL A 71 4.46 -1.36 6.33
CA VAL A 71 4.87 -2.74 6.05
C VAL A 71 6.30 -2.95 6.56
N GLU A 72 6.58 -4.14 7.06
CA GLU A 72 7.93 -4.56 7.41
C GLU A 72 8.51 -5.42 6.28
N THR A 73 9.78 -5.19 5.93
CA THR A 73 10.48 -6.00 4.94
C THR A 73 11.97 -6.10 5.25
N GLY A 74 12.55 -7.30 5.10
CA GLY A 74 14.01 -7.47 5.15
C GLY A 74 14.71 -7.13 3.83
N SER A 75 14.00 -6.59 2.83
CA SER A 75 14.53 -6.37 1.48
C SER A 75 14.77 -4.89 1.21
N ARG A 76 16.03 -4.47 1.28
CA ARG A 76 16.45 -3.13 0.83
C ARG A 76 16.04 -2.85 -0.62
N TYR A 77 16.11 -3.86 -1.50
CA TYR A 77 15.66 -3.73 -2.90
C TYR A 77 14.18 -3.33 -3.00
N VAL A 78 13.30 -3.93 -2.18
CA VAL A 78 11.87 -3.57 -2.15
C VAL A 78 11.69 -2.12 -1.69
N VAL A 79 12.44 -1.69 -0.68
CA VAL A 79 12.43 -0.30 -0.18
C VAL A 79 12.90 0.68 -1.26
N SER A 80 14.06 0.41 -1.89
CA SER A 80 14.59 1.25 -2.98
C SER A 80 13.58 1.40 -4.11
N GLU A 81 12.98 0.30 -4.57
CA GLU A 81 12.01 0.34 -5.66
C GLU A 81 10.72 1.07 -5.28
N ALA A 82 10.27 0.97 -4.03
CA ALA A 82 9.12 1.74 -3.54
C ALA A 82 9.43 3.24 -3.53
N PHE A 83 10.59 3.64 -3.00
CA PHE A 83 11.04 5.03 -2.97
C PHE A 83 11.21 5.61 -4.38
N LEU A 84 11.83 4.86 -5.30
CA LEU A 84 12.01 5.30 -6.68
C LEU A 84 10.67 5.39 -7.42
N SER A 85 9.78 4.41 -7.20
CA SER A 85 8.44 4.45 -7.79
C SER A 85 7.67 5.68 -7.31
N TYR A 86 7.72 5.98 -6.01
CA TYR A 86 7.12 7.19 -5.42
C TYR A 86 7.75 8.48 -5.95
N PHE A 87 9.09 8.54 -6.02
CA PHE A 87 9.85 9.65 -6.57
C PHE A 87 9.43 9.98 -8.01
N ASP A 88 9.28 8.95 -8.85
CA ASP A 88 8.91 9.08 -10.25
C ASP A 88 7.43 9.41 -10.47
N GLY A 89 6.61 9.40 -9.41
CA GLY A 89 5.15 9.52 -9.53
C GLY A 89 4.49 8.29 -10.17
N THR A 90 5.20 7.16 -10.26
CA THR A 90 4.60 5.89 -10.67
C THR A 90 3.84 5.28 -9.48
N ASN A 91 2.78 4.54 -9.74
CA ASN A 91 1.93 4.00 -8.67
C ASN A 91 2.35 2.60 -8.21
N ASN A 92 3.40 2.01 -8.79
CA ASN A 92 3.79 0.61 -8.55
C ASN A 92 4.08 0.32 -7.06
N TRP A 93 4.58 1.30 -6.30
CA TRP A 93 4.78 1.16 -4.85
C TRP A 93 3.50 0.81 -4.08
N LYS A 94 2.31 1.20 -4.57
CA LYS A 94 1.02 0.95 -3.91
C LYS A 94 0.70 -0.54 -3.79
N THR A 95 1.16 -1.36 -4.72
CA THR A 95 0.86 -2.80 -4.73
C THR A 95 2.09 -3.68 -4.75
N ARG A 96 3.28 -3.08 -4.65
CA ARG A 96 4.55 -3.82 -4.56
C ARG A 96 4.70 -4.60 -3.25
N VAL A 97 4.03 -4.14 -2.20
CA VAL A 97 4.09 -4.69 -0.84
C VAL A 97 2.68 -4.85 -0.27
N GLU A 98 2.54 -5.70 0.75
CA GLU A 98 1.27 -5.91 1.45
C GLU A 98 1.06 -4.85 2.54
N TRP A 99 0.70 -3.64 2.11
CA TRP A 99 0.44 -2.52 3.02
C TRP A 99 -0.64 -2.85 4.05
N LYS A 100 -0.44 -2.37 5.28
CA LYS A 100 -1.42 -2.38 6.37
C LYS A 100 -1.73 -0.95 6.77
N GLY A 101 -3.00 -0.56 6.76
CA GLY A 101 -3.44 0.71 7.33
C GLY A 101 -3.23 0.72 8.84
N GLU A 102 -2.64 1.79 9.34
CA GLU A 102 -2.51 2.00 10.78
C GLU A 102 -3.87 2.36 11.38
N GLN A 103 -4.26 1.62 12.41
CA GLN A 103 -5.48 1.93 13.14
C GLN A 103 -5.22 3.15 14.02
N VAL A 104 -5.89 4.26 13.72
CA VAL A 104 -5.90 5.43 14.60
C VAL A 104 -6.63 5.03 15.89
N SER A 105 -5.86 4.72 16.93
CA SER A 105 -6.41 4.21 18.19
C SER A 105 -7.11 5.35 18.94
N GLY A 106 -8.44 5.31 18.96
CA GLY A 106 -9.29 6.04 19.91
C GLY A 106 -10.05 7.23 19.32
N ASP A 107 -11.38 7.17 19.43
CA ASP A 107 -12.47 8.18 19.58
C ASP A 107 -12.39 9.57 18.91
N ARG A 108 -11.30 9.91 18.23
CA ARG A 108 -11.24 11.03 17.32
C ARG A 108 -12.01 10.57 16.09
N ARG A 109 -13.26 11.03 15.96
CA ARG A 109 -13.91 11.10 14.64
C ARG A 109 -12.84 11.59 13.69
N ALA A 110 -12.36 10.71 12.81
CA ALA A 110 -11.44 11.06 11.76
C ALA A 110 -12.05 12.28 11.09
N GLN A 111 -11.43 13.45 11.25
CA GLN A 111 -11.88 14.57 10.45
C GLN A 111 -11.66 14.11 9.01
N PRO A 112 -12.70 14.09 8.17
CA PRO A 112 -12.49 13.80 6.76
C PRO A 112 -11.43 14.79 6.31
N GLY A 113 -10.26 14.28 5.95
CA GLY A 113 -9.21 15.10 5.38
C GLY A 113 -9.80 15.75 4.15
N ASN A 114 -10.17 17.03 4.27
CA ASN A 114 -10.65 17.87 3.18
C ASN A 114 -9.47 18.23 2.26
N GLY A 115 -8.67 17.25 1.87
CA GLY A 115 -7.74 17.36 0.77
C GLY A 115 -8.51 17.04 -0.51
N PRO A 116 -8.83 18.03 -1.36
CA PRO A 116 -9.58 17.81 -2.59
C PRO A 116 -8.85 16.96 -3.65
N ASP A 117 -7.59 16.56 -3.42
CA ASP A 117 -6.69 16.07 -4.46
C ASP A 117 -5.92 14.79 -4.09
N SER A 118 -6.49 13.86 -3.31
CA SER A 118 -5.86 12.52 -3.26
C SER A 118 -6.20 11.74 -4.53
N PRO A 119 -5.24 11.49 -5.43
CA PRO A 119 -5.47 10.75 -6.67
C PRO A 119 -5.80 9.28 -6.42
N LEU A 120 -5.60 8.79 -5.19
CA LEU A 120 -5.87 7.41 -4.80
C LEU A 120 -7.37 7.04 -4.71
N ILE A 121 -8.28 8.03 -4.60
CA ILE A 121 -9.63 7.79 -4.05
C ILE A 121 -10.76 8.38 -4.92
N ARG A 122 -10.45 9.03 -6.06
CA ARG A 122 -11.48 9.77 -6.80
C ARG A 122 -12.62 8.89 -7.33
N ASP A 123 -12.33 7.66 -7.75
CA ASP A 123 -13.27 6.83 -8.52
C ASP A 123 -13.60 5.45 -7.90
N LEU A 124 -13.46 5.30 -6.57
CA LEU A 124 -13.87 4.05 -5.91
C LEU A 124 -15.42 3.93 -5.88
N PRO A 125 -15.99 2.79 -6.32
CA PRO A 125 -17.42 2.54 -6.23
C PRO A 125 -17.84 2.35 -4.77
N ASP A 126 -18.92 3.03 -4.38
CA ASP A 126 -19.55 3.04 -3.06
C ASP A 126 -18.58 3.40 -1.90
N ARG A 127 -18.67 4.66 -1.46
CA ARG A 127 -17.74 5.22 -0.45
C ARG A 127 -18.07 4.81 0.97
N ASP A 128 -19.21 4.19 1.19
CA ASP A 128 -19.68 3.81 2.52
C ASP A 128 -19.60 2.28 2.67
N GLY A 129 -19.03 1.82 3.78
CA GLY A 129 -18.91 0.40 4.08
C GLY A 129 -17.65 -0.26 3.53
N LEU A 130 -17.70 -1.57 3.36
CA LEU A 130 -16.55 -2.42 3.11
C LEU A 130 -16.53 -2.83 1.63
N SER A 131 -15.41 -2.62 0.96
CA SER A 131 -15.24 -3.02 -0.44
C SER A 131 -13.88 -3.66 -0.69
N MET A 132 -13.80 -4.49 -1.72
CA MET A 132 -12.57 -5.14 -2.15
C MET A 132 -12.46 -5.09 -3.68
N MET A 133 -11.28 -4.72 -4.17
CA MET A 133 -10.91 -4.88 -5.57
C MET A 133 -9.99 -6.09 -5.70
N ALA A 134 -10.25 -6.98 -6.65
CA ALA A 134 -9.40 -8.13 -6.97
C ALA A 134 -8.90 -8.03 -8.41
N PHE A 135 -7.61 -7.76 -8.59
CA PHE A 135 -6.95 -7.74 -9.89
C PHE A 135 -6.53 -9.15 -10.27
N THR A 136 -6.97 -9.60 -11.44
CA THR A 136 -6.80 -10.97 -11.95
C THR A 136 -6.45 -10.96 -13.44
N ASP A 137 -5.97 -12.10 -13.93
CA ASP A 137 -5.74 -12.36 -15.36
C ASP A 137 -6.13 -13.82 -15.63
N ALA A 138 -7.06 -14.05 -16.56
CA ALA A 138 -7.52 -15.40 -16.89
C ALA A 138 -6.41 -16.29 -17.49
N SER A 139 -5.36 -15.69 -18.05
CA SER A 139 -4.20 -16.40 -18.59
C SER A 139 -3.17 -16.80 -17.51
N ASP A 140 -3.23 -16.19 -16.32
CA ASP A 140 -2.34 -16.50 -15.20
C ASP A 140 -2.83 -17.71 -14.39
N LEU A 141 -1.94 -18.69 -14.16
CA LEU A 141 -2.28 -19.92 -13.46
C LEU A 141 -2.67 -19.68 -12.00
N SER A 142 -2.05 -18.70 -11.34
CA SER A 142 -2.36 -18.37 -9.94
C SER A 142 -3.77 -17.77 -9.84
N CYS A 143 -4.16 -16.92 -10.79
CA CYS A 143 -5.50 -16.37 -10.90
C CYS A 143 -6.56 -17.44 -11.18
N GLN A 144 -6.26 -18.42 -12.04
CA GLN A 144 -7.15 -19.55 -12.28
C GLN A 144 -7.40 -20.37 -11.01
N ALA A 145 -6.34 -20.65 -10.23
CA ALA A 145 -6.47 -21.32 -8.94
C ALA A 145 -7.24 -20.48 -7.91
N TYR A 146 -7.03 -19.16 -7.94
CA TYR A 146 -7.68 -18.21 -7.05
C TYR A 146 -9.18 -18.02 -7.32
N ALA A 147 -9.62 -18.14 -8.57
CA ALA A 147 -11.01 -17.88 -8.97
C ALA A 147 -12.05 -18.66 -8.14
N ALA A 148 -11.78 -19.95 -7.85
CA ALA A 148 -12.67 -20.77 -7.05
C ALA A 148 -12.75 -20.31 -5.58
N GLU A 149 -11.62 -19.88 -5.00
CA GLU A 149 -11.57 -19.34 -3.63
C GLU A 149 -12.24 -17.97 -3.55
N LEU A 150 -12.06 -17.12 -4.56
CA LEU A 150 -12.69 -15.81 -4.64
C LEU A 150 -14.22 -15.93 -4.75
N ALA A 151 -14.74 -16.84 -5.56
CA ALA A 151 -16.18 -17.08 -5.67
C ALA A 151 -16.80 -17.60 -4.35
N ARG A 152 -16.08 -18.47 -3.62
CA ARG A 152 -16.51 -18.92 -2.28
C ARG A 152 -16.53 -17.77 -1.28
N PHE A 153 -15.50 -16.94 -1.29
CA PHE A 153 -15.40 -15.75 -0.45
C PHE A 153 -16.53 -14.77 -0.74
N GLU A 154 -16.79 -14.43 -2.01
CA GLU A 154 -17.90 -13.56 -2.40
C GLU A 154 -19.25 -14.09 -1.91
N ALA A 155 -19.49 -15.40 -2.04
CA ALA A 155 -20.73 -16.01 -1.56
C ALA A 155 -20.88 -15.92 -0.03
N GLN A 156 -19.77 -15.96 0.73
CA GLN A 156 -19.76 -15.84 2.19
C GLN A 156 -19.94 -14.38 2.66
N GLU A 157 -19.41 -13.42 1.90
CA GLU A 157 -19.34 -12.02 2.32
C GLU A 157 -20.33 -11.08 1.61
N ARG A 158 -21.19 -11.61 0.73
CA ARG A 158 -22.12 -10.83 -0.13
C ARG A 158 -22.96 -9.79 0.62
N GLU A 159 -23.33 -10.05 1.86
CA GLU A 159 -24.19 -9.13 2.63
C GLU A 159 -23.42 -7.96 3.25
N ARG A 160 -22.09 -8.05 3.37
CA ARG A 160 -21.26 -7.04 4.04
C ARG A 160 -20.14 -6.46 3.20
N LEU A 161 -19.84 -7.04 2.04
CA LEU A 161 -18.72 -6.66 1.19
C LEU A 161 -19.18 -6.42 -0.26
N SER A 162 -18.77 -5.27 -0.81
CA SER A 162 -18.80 -5.03 -2.26
C SER A 162 -17.51 -5.53 -2.90
N LEU A 163 -17.58 -6.56 -3.75
CA LEU A 163 -16.43 -7.12 -4.46
C LEU A 163 -16.44 -6.69 -5.93
N THR A 164 -15.34 -6.08 -6.38
CA THR A 164 -15.08 -5.79 -7.79
C THR A 164 -13.92 -6.63 -8.30
N VAL A 165 -14.14 -7.46 -9.32
CA VAL A 165 -13.08 -8.23 -9.99
C VAL A 165 -12.66 -7.49 -11.25
N ILE A 166 -11.36 -7.26 -11.39
CA ILE A 166 -10.76 -6.49 -12.47
C ILE A 166 -9.87 -7.42 -13.29
N ASP A 167 -10.19 -7.55 -14.56
CA ASP A 167 -9.32 -8.19 -15.54
C ASP A 167 -8.24 -7.19 -15.96
N THR A 168 -6.99 -7.51 -15.62
CA THR A 168 -5.84 -6.64 -15.88
C THR A 168 -5.52 -6.48 -17.37
N ALA A 169 -5.81 -7.48 -18.19
CA ALA A 169 -5.64 -7.40 -19.63
C ALA A 169 -6.70 -6.48 -20.26
N ALA A 170 -7.91 -6.45 -19.70
CA ALA A 170 -9.01 -5.63 -20.19
C ALA A 170 -9.00 -4.18 -19.66
N SER A 171 -8.31 -3.92 -18.54
CA SER A 171 -8.37 -2.63 -17.83
C SER A 171 -7.00 -2.03 -17.50
N PRO A 172 -6.10 -1.81 -18.49
CA PRO A 172 -4.72 -1.40 -18.23
C PRO A 172 -4.59 -0.02 -17.57
N GLU A 173 -5.48 0.93 -17.87
CA GLU A 173 -5.46 2.28 -17.29
C GLU A 173 -5.74 2.24 -15.77
N LEU A 174 -6.80 1.52 -15.37
CA LEU A 174 -7.11 1.28 -13.96
C LEU A 174 -5.97 0.54 -13.26
N CYS A 175 -5.35 -0.43 -13.93
CA CYS A 175 -4.18 -1.12 -13.38
C CYS A 175 -3.02 -0.16 -13.12
N ALA A 176 -2.72 0.75 -14.05
CA ALA A 176 -1.67 1.75 -13.90
C ALA A 176 -1.95 2.74 -12.74
N GLU A 177 -3.20 3.11 -12.50
CA GLU A 177 -3.60 3.95 -11.36
C GLU A 177 -3.30 3.29 -10.00
N TRP A 178 -3.48 1.97 -9.94
CA TRP A 178 -3.20 1.14 -8.76
C TRP A 178 -1.79 0.54 -8.74
N GLY A 179 -0.97 0.83 -9.75
CA GLY A 179 0.39 0.30 -9.85
C GLY A 179 0.45 -1.21 -10.09
N VAL A 180 -0.62 -1.80 -10.62
CA VAL A 180 -0.70 -3.22 -10.97
C VAL A 180 -0.11 -3.39 -12.36
N ASP A 181 1.02 -4.07 -12.46
CA ASP A 181 1.75 -4.28 -13.72
C ASP A 181 1.57 -5.68 -14.31
N GLY A 182 0.71 -6.51 -13.71
CA GLY A 182 0.45 -7.89 -14.12
C GLY A 182 1.51 -8.91 -13.67
N SER A 183 2.68 -8.48 -13.18
CA SER A 183 3.77 -9.40 -12.82
C SER A 183 3.53 -10.20 -11.53
N ARG A 184 2.57 -9.78 -10.71
CA ARG A 184 2.38 -10.24 -9.32
C ARG A 184 0.92 -10.52 -8.98
N LEU A 185 0.21 -11.16 -9.90
CA LEU A 185 -1.20 -11.48 -9.74
C LEU A 185 -1.43 -12.78 -8.94
N PRO A 186 -2.61 -12.94 -8.32
CA PRO A 186 -3.64 -11.93 -8.13
C PRO A 186 -3.26 -10.90 -7.05
N ILE A 187 -3.86 -9.71 -7.10
CA ILE A 187 -3.70 -8.65 -6.09
C ILE A 187 -5.08 -8.31 -5.55
N GLN A 188 -5.21 -8.20 -4.23
CA GLN A 188 -6.46 -7.76 -3.60
C GLN A 188 -6.23 -6.48 -2.81
N ILE A 189 -7.16 -5.56 -2.90
CA ILE A 189 -7.13 -4.29 -2.18
C ILE A 189 -8.43 -4.14 -1.40
N ILE A 190 -8.33 -4.02 -0.08
CA ILE A 190 -9.48 -3.90 0.82
C ILE A 190 -9.60 -2.43 1.23
N PHE A 191 -10.82 -1.90 1.15
CA PHE A 191 -11.19 -0.56 1.58
C PHE A 191 -12.30 -0.61 2.63
N LYS A 192 -12.28 0.36 3.54
CA LYS A 192 -13.37 0.64 4.48
C LYS A 192 -13.67 2.12 4.43
N ASP A 193 -14.92 2.46 4.15
CA ASP A 193 -15.40 3.84 4.02
C ASP A 193 -14.54 4.66 3.03
N GLY A 194 -14.18 4.03 1.90
CA GLY A 194 -13.32 4.61 0.86
C GLY A 194 -11.83 4.74 1.23
N VAL A 195 -11.41 4.27 2.41
CA VAL A 195 -10.02 4.32 2.87
C VAL A 195 -9.37 2.95 2.73
N LEU A 196 -8.21 2.90 2.05
CA LEU A 196 -7.38 1.69 1.94
C LEU A 196 -7.13 1.11 3.33
N GLN A 197 -7.33 -0.19 3.51
CA GLN A 197 -7.05 -0.89 4.75
C GLN A 197 -5.92 -1.89 4.57
N ARG A 198 -5.95 -2.65 3.47
CA ARG A 198 -4.95 -3.69 3.18
C ARG A 198 -4.70 -3.82 1.69
N VAL A 199 -3.46 -4.13 1.35
CA VAL A 199 -3.09 -4.72 0.06
C VAL A 199 -2.60 -6.13 0.32
N LEU A 200 -3.11 -7.09 -0.44
CA LEU A 200 -2.79 -8.51 -0.33
C LEU A 200 -2.30 -9.00 -1.69
N ARG A 201 -1.37 -9.96 -1.67
CA ARG A 201 -0.73 -10.47 -2.89
C ARG A 201 -0.74 -11.99 -2.95
N GLY A 202 -0.96 -12.51 -4.16
CA GLY A 202 -0.95 -13.93 -4.45
C GLY A 202 -2.26 -14.63 -4.05
N VAL A 203 -2.28 -15.95 -4.21
CA VAL A 203 -3.46 -16.77 -3.93
C VAL A 203 -3.74 -16.81 -2.43
N ARG A 204 -5.01 -16.63 -2.05
CA ARG A 204 -5.52 -16.74 -0.68
C ARG A 204 -6.78 -17.60 -0.69
N SER A 205 -6.94 -18.43 0.34
CA SER A 205 -8.19 -19.17 0.53
C SER A 205 -9.30 -18.23 0.96
N ALA A 206 -10.56 -18.63 0.76
CA ALA A 206 -11.72 -17.85 1.22
C ALA A 206 -11.63 -17.54 2.73
N ARG A 207 -11.25 -18.54 3.53
CA ARG A 207 -11.03 -18.38 4.98
C ARG A 207 -9.95 -17.35 5.29
N ALA A 208 -8.85 -17.34 4.55
CA ALA A 208 -7.77 -16.39 4.76
C ALA A 208 -8.22 -14.96 4.42
N LEU A 209 -9.00 -14.78 3.35
CA LEU A 209 -9.58 -13.49 2.97
C LEU A 209 -10.55 -12.97 4.03
N THR A 210 -11.47 -13.80 4.53
CA THR A 210 -12.39 -13.42 5.63
C THR A 210 -11.61 -12.98 6.86
N HIS A 211 -10.54 -13.68 7.23
CA HIS A 211 -9.69 -13.25 8.34
C HIS A 211 -9.02 -11.88 8.10
N GLN A 212 -8.54 -11.61 6.87
CA GLN A 212 -7.98 -10.29 6.53
C GLN A 212 -9.04 -9.19 6.58
N LEU A 213 -10.27 -9.52 6.19
CA LEU A 213 -11.43 -8.65 6.22
C LEU A 213 -11.81 -8.27 7.66
N ASP A 214 -11.98 -9.26 8.53
CA ASP A 214 -12.30 -9.06 9.95
C ASP A 214 -11.21 -8.25 10.65
N SER A 215 -9.95 -8.54 10.34
CA SER A 215 -8.81 -7.78 10.86
C SER A 215 -8.79 -6.32 10.36
N ALA A 216 -9.20 -6.06 9.11
CA ALA A 216 -9.35 -4.70 8.59
C ALA A 216 -10.50 -3.92 9.27
N MET A 217 -11.49 -4.63 9.81
CA MET A 217 -12.58 -4.03 10.57
C MET A 217 -12.22 -3.75 12.05
N GLY A 218 -11.09 -4.25 12.54
CA GLY A 218 -10.75 -4.23 13.96
C GLY A 218 -11.48 -5.29 14.80
N ASN A 219 -12.13 -6.26 14.16
CA ASN A 219 -12.75 -7.38 14.83
C ASN A 219 -11.68 -8.45 15.11
N HIS A 220 -11.16 -8.46 16.33
CA HIS A 220 -10.31 -9.57 16.79
C HIS A 220 -11.21 -10.69 17.33
N HIS A 221 -11.28 -11.81 16.60
CA HIS A 221 -11.90 -13.05 17.04
C HIS A 221 -10.88 -13.99 17.70
#